data_AF-A0A9W8IRL2-F1
#
_entry.id   AF-A0A9W8IRL2-F1
#
_cell.length_a   1.000
_cell.length_b   1.000
_cell.length_c   1.000
_cell.angle_alpha   90.00
_cell.angle_beta   90.00
_cell.angle_gamma   90.00
#
_symmetry.space_group_name_H-M   'P 1'
#
loop_
_entity.id
_entity.type
_entity.pdbx_description
1 polymer ?
#
loop_
_entity_poly.entity_id
_entity_poly.type
_entity_poly.pdbx_seq_one_letter_code
_entity_poly.pdbx_strand_id
1 'polypeptide(L)'
;MFSIPSCGVCFHQFHPVIKPAKRITCGHVFCTECITQLVLRMEPCPLKCRSGVRLRFRDTRTLPFSVVPTSERDDCTAVADVVKAVASELQHLETSADENSKRVKILGSRITNQLSTLARFASSHRKGLANQKAALQKVYDAERLLQAEVDREQVLLAELAKAQQKFSEVSQACGSVDPDSSTGSALDVLAEISCGIRGVKRSREGLFELDERPSKRARFA
;
A
#
# COMPACT_ATOMS: atom_id res chain seq x y z
N MET A 1 -14.28 -69.29 -33.15
CA MET A 1 -14.30 -68.06 -33.98
C MET A 1 -13.66 -66.96 -33.15
N PHE A 2 -12.46 -66.50 -33.52
CA PHE A 2 -11.84 -65.35 -32.84
C PHE A 2 -12.48 -64.08 -33.40
N SER A 3 -13.34 -63.43 -32.60
CA SER A 3 -13.88 -62.12 -32.97
C SER A 3 -12.77 -61.08 -32.87
N ILE A 4 -12.44 -60.44 -34.00
CA ILE A 4 -11.51 -59.31 -34.05
C ILE A 4 -12.00 -58.23 -33.07
N PRO A 5 -11.16 -57.71 -32.16
CA PRO A 5 -11.58 -56.69 -31.22
C PRO A 5 -12.03 -55.42 -31.96
N SER A 6 -13.20 -54.92 -31.58
CA SER A 6 -13.85 -53.78 -32.21
C SER A 6 -14.24 -52.72 -31.17
N CYS A 7 -14.52 -51.52 -31.64
CA CYS A 7 -14.97 -50.42 -30.80
C CYS A 7 -16.31 -50.76 -30.13
N GLY A 8 -16.41 -50.65 -28.81
CA GLY A 8 -17.66 -50.93 -28.07
C GLY A 8 -18.80 -49.94 -28.29
N VAL A 9 -18.66 -48.97 -29.19
CA VAL A 9 -19.69 -47.99 -29.58
C VAL A 9 -20.08 -48.14 -31.03
N CYS A 10 -19.12 -48.03 -31.96
CA CYS A 10 -19.39 -48.08 -33.39
C CYS A 10 -19.16 -49.45 -34.01
N PHE A 11 -18.68 -50.45 -33.26
CA PHE A 11 -18.39 -51.82 -33.71
C PHE A 11 -17.40 -51.96 -34.87
N HIS A 12 -16.73 -50.88 -35.26
CA HIS A 12 -15.68 -50.93 -36.27
C HIS A 12 -14.40 -51.53 -35.69
N GLN A 13 -13.64 -52.24 -36.53
CA GLN A 13 -12.34 -52.78 -36.19
C GLN A 13 -11.34 -51.64 -35.92
N PHE A 14 -10.41 -51.89 -35.00
CA PHE A 14 -9.36 -50.92 -34.69
C PHE A 14 -8.31 -50.91 -35.80
N HIS A 15 -8.03 -49.72 -36.32
CA HIS A 15 -7.01 -49.48 -37.34
C HIS A 15 -6.00 -48.47 -36.78
N PRO A 16 -4.69 -48.71 -36.88
CA PRO A 16 -3.68 -47.91 -36.17
C PRO A 16 -3.68 -46.46 -36.64
N VAL A 17 -4.00 -46.25 -37.92
CA VAL A 17 -4.07 -44.93 -38.56
C VAL A 17 -5.50 -44.37 -38.54
N ILE A 18 -6.43 -45.00 -39.26
CA ILE A 18 -7.79 -44.49 -39.47
C ILE A 18 -8.65 -44.47 -38.19
N LYS A 19 -8.58 -45.53 -37.36
CA LYS A 19 -9.41 -45.67 -36.15
C LYS A 19 -8.59 -46.17 -34.97
N PRO A 20 -7.67 -45.34 -34.44
CA PRO A 20 -6.74 -45.78 -33.40
C PRO A 20 -7.51 -46.16 -32.15
N ALA A 21 -7.08 -47.25 -31.50
CA ALA A 21 -7.65 -47.71 -30.25
C ALA A 21 -7.22 -46.79 -29.09
N LYS A 22 -8.19 -46.38 -28.27
CA LYS A 22 -8.00 -45.59 -27.05
C LYS A 22 -8.59 -46.36 -25.88
N ARG A 23 -7.78 -46.62 -24.85
CA ARG A 23 -8.20 -47.18 -23.57
C ARG A 23 -8.60 -46.08 -22.62
N ILE A 24 -9.68 -46.27 -21.88
CA ILE A 24 -10.04 -45.40 -20.76
C ILE A 24 -9.63 -46.01 -19.41
N THR A 25 -9.67 -45.20 -18.36
CA THR A 25 -9.30 -45.59 -16.98
C THR A 25 -10.02 -46.82 -16.41
N CYS A 26 -11.20 -47.18 -16.93
CA CYS A 26 -11.91 -48.40 -16.54
C CYS A 26 -11.48 -49.66 -17.33
N GLY A 27 -10.57 -49.51 -18.30
CA GLY A 27 -10.05 -50.62 -19.09
C GLY A 27 -10.69 -50.83 -20.46
N HIS A 28 -11.86 -50.25 -20.72
CA HIS A 28 -12.54 -50.40 -22.01
C HIS A 28 -11.85 -49.64 -23.14
N VAL A 29 -12.01 -50.15 -24.35
CA VAL A 29 -11.33 -49.67 -25.56
C VAL A 29 -12.35 -49.18 -26.58
N PHE A 30 -12.11 -47.99 -27.12
CA PHE A 30 -12.95 -47.33 -28.13
C PHE A 30 -12.06 -46.76 -29.23
N CYS A 31 -12.59 -46.49 -30.43
CA CYS A 31 -11.82 -45.75 -31.42
C CYS A 31 -11.71 -44.27 -31.01
N THR A 32 -10.68 -43.59 -31.53
CA THR A 32 -10.39 -42.17 -31.23
C THR A 32 -11.59 -41.25 -31.48
N GLU A 33 -12.36 -41.47 -32.55
CA GLU A 33 -13.55 -40.67 -32.85
C GLU A 33 -14.63 -40.82 -31.77
N CYS A 34 -15.01 -42.06 -31.44
CA CYS A 34 -16.04 -42.33 -30.44
C CYS A 34 -15.63 -41.81 -29.06
N ILE A 35 -14.36 -42.00 -28.65
CA ILE A 35 -13.95 -41.51 -27.33
C ILE A 35 -13.90 -39.99 -27.26
N THR A 36 -13.50 -39.32 -28.35
CA THR A 36 -13.47 -37.86 -28.41
C THR A 36 -14.89 -37.30 -28.30
N GLN A 37 -15.86 -37.90 -28.99
CA GLN A 37 -17.27 -37.51 -28.85
C GLN A 37 -17.80 -37.71 -27.43
N LEU A 38 -17.49 -38.86 -26.80
CA LEU A 38 -17.89 -39.13 -25.41
C LEU A 38 -17.31 -38.11 -24.43
N VAL A 39 -16.01 -37.76 -24.59
CA VAL A 39 -15.34 -36.76 -23.74
C VAL A 39 -15.92 -35.36 -23.96
N LEU A 40 -16.15 -34.96 -25.21
CA LEU A 40 -16.74 -33.65 -25.54
C LEU A 40 -18.16 -33.50 -25.00
N ARG A 41 -18.96 -34.59 -25.02
CA ARG A 41 -20.30 -34.64 -24.43
C ARG A 41 -20.31 -34.88 -22.91
N MET A 42 -19.13 -35.06 -22.30
CA MET A 42 -18.97 -35.36 -20.89
C MET A 42 -19.77 -36.60 -20.45
N GLU A 43 -19.89 -37.59 -21.35
CA GLU A 43 -20.61 -38.83 -21.11
C GLU A 43 -19.74 -39.84 -20.33
N PRO A 44 -20.35 -40.69 -19.49
CA PRO A 44 -19.63 -41.76 -18.82
C PRO A 44 -19.29 -42.90 -19.79
N CYS A 45 -18.56 -43.92 -19.31
CA CYS A 45 -18.31 -45.12 -20.10
C CYS A 45 -19.64 -45.75 -20.57
N PRO A 46 -19.84 -46.00 -21.88
CA PRO A 46 -21.05 -46.62 -22.42
C PRO A 46 -21.36 -48.00 -21.81
N LEU A 47 -20.33 -48.71 -21.36
CA LEU A 47 -20.44 -50.03 -20.72
C LEU A 47 -20.73 -49.96 -19.21
N LYS A 48 -21.05 -48.76 -18.68
CA LYS A 48 -21.57 -48.51 -17.31
C LYS A 48 -20.71 -49.03 -16.14
N CYS A 49 -19.42 -49.26 -16.35
CA CYS A 49 -18.52 -49.90 -15.39
C CYS A 49 -17.91 -48.99 -14.29
N ARG A 50 -18.22 -47.69 -14.25
CA ARG A 50 -17.65 -46.71 -13.30
C ARG A 50 -18.71 -45.81 -12.65
N SER A 51 -19.88 -46.36 -12.33
CA SER A 51 -20.93 -45.64 -11.59
C SER A 51 -21.27 -44.25 -12.15
N GLY A 52 -21.22 -44.08 -13.48
CA GLY A 52 -21.56 -42.83 -14.15
C GLY A 52 -20.50 -41.71 -14.10
N VAL A 53 -19.25 -41.98 -13.71
CA VAL A 53 -18.18 -40.96 -13.75
C VAL A 53 -17.94 -40.50 -15.20
N ARG A 54 -17.99 -39.17 -15.40
CA ARG A 54 -17.80 -38.51 -16.70
C ARG A 54 -16.35 -38.63 -17.19
N LEU A 55 -16.18 -38.89 -18.48
CA LEU A 55 -14.87 -39.04 -19.10
C LEU A 55 -14.23 -37.67 -19.40
N ARG A 56 -12.91 -37.57 -19.18
CA ARG A 56 -12.09 -36.41 -19.57
C ARG A 56 -10.95 -36.85 -20.49
N PHE A 57 -10.35 -35.91 -21.24
CA PHE A 57 -9.22 -36.20 -22.12
C PHE A 57 -8.04 -36.89 -21.40
N ARG A 58 -7.76 -36.49 -20.15
CA ARG A 58 -6.73 -37.12 -19.31
C ARG A 58 -6.98 -38.59 -18.98
N ASP A 59 -8.24 -39.03 -19.05
CA ASP A 59 -8.63 -40.40 -18.73
C ASP A 59 -8.45 -41.35 -19.93
N THR A 60 -8.06 -40.82 -21.09
CA THR A 60 -7.86 -41.57 -22.33
C THR A 60 -6.37 -41.80 -22.59
N ARG A 61 -6.02 -43.00 -23.01
CA ARG A 61 -4.66 -43.39 -23.41
C ARG A 61 -4.71 -44.09 -24.76
N THR A 62 -3.84 -43.72 -25.70
CA THR A 62 -3.68 -44.45 -26.96
C THR A 62 -3.11 -45.83 -26.68
N LEU A 63 -3.70 -46.86 -27.26
CA LEU A 63 -3.17 -48.22 -27.22
C LEU A 63 -2.31 -48.48 -28.45
N PRO A 64 -1.06 -48.93 -28.30
CA PRO A 64 -0.15 -49.19 -29.41
C PRO A 64 -0.35 -50.61 -29.96
N PHE A 65 -1.59 -51.01 -30.27
CA PHE A 65 -1.84 -52.27 -30.96
C PHE A 65 -2.76 -52.08 -32.17
N SER A 66 -2.45 -52.83 -33.22
CA SER A 66 -3.25 -52.96 -34.42
C SER A 66 -3.69 -54.41 -34.57
N VAL A 67 -4.90 -54.62 -35.10
CA VAL A 67 -5.35 -55.96 -35.53
C VAL A 67 -5.45 -56.06 -37.05
N VAL A 68 -5.27 -54.94 -37.75
CA VAL A 68 -5.27 -54.88 -39.21
C VAL A 68 -3.83 -54.72 -39.69
N PRO A 69 -3.34 -55.55 -40.64
CA PRO A 69 -2.05 -55.33 -41.26
C PRO A 69 -2.03 -53.95 -41.92
N THR A 70 -1.00 -53.17 -41.64
CA THR A 70 -0.82 -51.84 -42.25
C THR A 70 -0.26 -51.99 -43.65
N SER A 71 -0.74 -51.18 -44.58
CA SER A 71 -0.16 -51.03 -45.91
C SER A 71 0.78 -49.82 -45.95
N GLU A 72 1.71 -49.76 -46.90
CA GLU A 72 2.57 -48.58 -47.10
C GLU A 72 1.78 -47.27 -47.28
N ARG A 73 0.56 -47.38 -47.84
CA ARG A 73 -0.36 -46.24 -48.00
C ARG A 73 -0.86 -45.70 -46.66
N ASP A 74 -1.03 -46.57 -45.66
CA ASP A 74 -1.44 -46.18 -44.31
C ASP A 74 -0.31 -45.45 -43.59
N ASP A 75 0.93 -45.87 -43.80
CA ASP A 75 2.11 -45.23 -43.21
C ASP A 75 2.29 -43.80 -43.73
N CYS A 76 2.16 -43.57 -45.04
CA CYS A 76 2.16 -42.23 -45.62
C CYS A 76 1.07 -41.34 -45.01
N THR A 77 -0.12 -41.88 -44.78
CA THR A 77 -1.24 -41.15 -44.18
C THR A 77 -0.95 -40.81 -42.71
N ALA A 78 -0.43 -41.78 -41.95
CA ALA A 78 -0.07 -41.58 -40.56
C ALA A 78 1.01 -40.50 -40.39
N VAL A 79 2.04 -40.53 -41.23
CA VAL A 79 3.09 -39.51 -41.22
C VAL A 79 2.51 -38.13 -41.56
N ALA A 80 1.66 -38.03 -42.57
CA ALA A 80 1.00 -36.77 -42.93
C ALA A 80 0.15 -36.21 -41.78
N ASP A 81 -0.60 -37.05 -41.09
CA ASP A 81 -1.42 -36.64 -39.93
C ASP A 81 -0.56 -36.18 -38.75
N VAL A 82 0.56 -36.87 -38.48
CA VAL A 82 1.51 -36.45 -37.44
C VAL A 82 2.13 -35.10 -37.80
N VAL A 83 2.58 -34.91 -39.04
CA VAL A 83 3.12 -33.63 -39.51
C VAL A 83 2.10 -32.51 -39.35
N LYS A 84 0.83 -32.76 -39.73
CA LYS A 84 -0.26 -31.80 -39.57
C LYS A 84 -0.54 -31.47 -38.10
N ALA A 85 -0.54 -32.48 -37.23
CA ALA A 85 -0.71 -32.30 -35.80
C ALA A 85 0.43 -31.45 -35.20
N VAL A 86 1.68 -31.76 -35.53
CA VAL A 86 2.85 -31.02 -35.07
C VAL A 86 2.81 -29.57 -35.58
N ALA A 87 2.45 -29.34 -36.84
CA ALA A 87 2.31 -28.00 -37.39
C ALA A 87 1.22 -27.19 -36.65
N SER A 88 0.09 -27.81 -36.34
CA SER A 88 -0.98 -27.15 -35.57
C SER A 88 -0.57 -26.83 -34.13
N GLU A 89 0.20 -27.73 -33.49
CA GLU A 89 0.73 -27.50 -32.14
C GLU A 89 1.73 -26.35 -32.12
N LEU A 90 2.63 -26.29 -33.12
CA LEU A 90 3.59 -25.19 -33.27
C LEU A 90 2.87 -23.85 -33.45
N GLN A 91 1.87 -23.79 -34.33
CA GLN A 91 1.07 -22.58 -34.53
C GLN A 91 0.35 -22.13 -33.25
N HIS A 92 -0.20 -23.08 -32.49
CA HIS A 92 -0.84 -22.81 -31.21
C HIS A 92 0.18 -22.25 -30.19
N LEU A 93 1.38 -22.84 -30.10
CA LEU A 93 2.44 -22.37 -29.22
C LEU A 93 2.94 -20.97 -29.61
N GLU A 94 3.09 -20.67 -30.90
CA GLU A 94 3.43 -19.33 -31.39
C GLU A 94 2.38 -18.30 -30.99
N THR A 95 1.10 -18.62 -31.22
CA THR A 95 -0.02 -17.73 -30.83
C THR A 95 -0.02 -17.48 -29.32
N SER A 96 0.21 -18.52 -28.52
CA SER A 96 0.31 -18.41 -27.05
C SER A 96 1.51 -17.56 -26.62
N ALA A 97 2.66 -17.71 -27.28
CA ALA A 97 3.85 -16.91 -27.02
C ALA A 97 3.61 -15.42 -27.33
N ASP A 98 2.94 -15.11 -28.43
CA ASP A 98 2.56 -13.75 -28.81
C ASP A 98 1.60 -13.11 -27.80
N GLU A 99 0.58 -13.85 -27.36
CA GLU A 99 -0.35 -13.38 -26.32
C GLU A 99 0.37 -13.12 -24.99
N ASN A 100 1.27 -14.01 -24.60
CA ASN A 100 2.07 -13.84 -23.38
C ASN A 100 3.00 -12.62 -23.50
N SER A 101 3.63 -12.40 -24.64
CA SER A 101 4.46 -11.21 -24.90
C SER A 101 3.65 -9.91 -24.78
N LYS A 102 2.44 -9.88 -25.35
CA LYS A 102 1.51 -8.74 -25.21
C LYS A 102 1.15 -8.51 -23.74
N ARG A 103 0.84 -9.58 -22.99
CA ARG A 103 0.53 -9.50 -21.55
C ARG A 103 1.69 -8.94 -20.74
N VAL A 104 2.91 -9.41 -20.97
CA VAL A 104 4.10 -8.93 -20.27
C VAL A 104 4.33 -7.44 -20.52
N LYS A 105 4.16 -6.96 -21.77
CA LYS A 105 4.26 -5.53 -22.09
C LYS A 105 3.24 -4.68 -21.33
N ILE A 106 1.98 -5.13 -21.25
CA ILE A 106 0.91 -4.43 -20.51
C ILE A 106 1.22 -4.39 -19.01
N LEU A 107 1.69 -5.52 -18.44
CA LEU A 107 2.08 -5.56 -17.04
C LEU A 107 3.29 -4.65 -16.75
N GLY A 108 4.28 -4.64 -17.64
CA GLY A 108 5.43 -3.75 -17.56
C GLY A 108 5.03 -2.27 -17.52
N SER A 109 4.14 -1.82 -18.40
CA SER A 109 3.68 -0.43 -18.38
C SER A 109 2.88 -0.09 -17.12
N ARG A 110 2.06 -1.01 -16.61
CA ARG A 110 1.31 -0.83 -15.35
C ARG A 110 2.25 -0.68 -14.16
N ILE A 111 3.27 -1.52 -14.05
CA ILE A 111 4.26 -1.46 -12.96
C ILE A 111 5.02 -0.13 -13.01
N THR A 112 5.47 0.30 -14.18
CA THR A 112 6.16 1.60 -14.34
C THR A 112 5.27 2.77 -13.91
N ASN A 113 3.98 2.75 -14.27
CA ASN A 113 3.03 3.77 -13.84
C ASN A 113 2.87 3.77 -12.31
N GLN A 114 2.69 2.59 -11.69
CA GLN A 114 2.57 2.48 -10.24
C GLN A 114 3.82 2.97 -9.51
N LEU A 115 5.02 2.63 -10.00
CA LEU A 115 6.28 3.12 -9.45
C LEU A 115 6.38 4.65 -9.54
N SER A 116 5.98 5.24 -10.67
CA SER A 116 5.96 6.70 -10.83
C SER A 116 5.00 7.37 -9.84
N THR A 117 3.83 6.79 -9.62
CA THR A 117 2.84 7.27 -8.65
C THR A 117 3.37 7.20 -7.23
N LEU A 118 3.97 6.07 -6.84
CA LEU A 118 4.59 5.89 -5.54
C LEU A 118 5.74 6.88 -5.31
N ALA A 119 6.58 7.13 -6.32
CA ALA A 119 7.65 8.12 -6.23
C ALA A 119 7.10 9.54 -5.99
N ARG A 120 6.01 9.92 -6.66
CA ARG A 120 5.33 11.20 -6.43
C ARG A 120 4.75 11.30 -5.02
N PHE A 121 4.09 10.24 -4.53
CA PHE A 121 3.59 10.19 -3.15
C PHE A 121 4.71 10.29 -2.12
N ALA A 122 5.83 9.57 -2.31
CA ALA A 122 6.98 9.63 -1.42
C ALA A 122 7.57 11.05 -1.35
N SER A 123 7.69 11.74 -2.49
CA SER A 123 8.14 13.13 -2.53
C SER A 123 7.19 14.08 -1.79
N SER A 124 5.88 13.94 -2.01
CA SER A 124 4.86 14.72 -1.31
C SER A 124 4.90 14.48 0.20
N HIS A 125 5.00 13.21 0.61
CA HIS A 125 5.08 12.82 2.02
C HIS A 125 6.32 13.40 2.72
N ARG A 126 7.49 13.34 2.08
CA ARG A 126 8.72 13.96 2.62
C ARG A 126 8.57 15.47 2.82
N LYS A 127 7.93 16.17 1.87
CA LYS A 127 7.63 17.60 2.01
C LYS A 127 6.64 17.85 3.16
N GLY A 128 5.59 17.04 3.28
CA GLY A 128 4.64 17.10 4.39
C GLY A 128 5.32 16.94 5.75
N LEU A 129 6.17 15.93 5.91
CA LEU A 129 6.94 15.72 7.13
C LEU A 129 7.88 16.89 7.45
N ALA A 130 8.55 17.46 6.45
CA ALA A 130 9.41 18.63 6.64
C ALA A 130 8.60 19.84 7.14
N ASN A 131 7.43 20.09 6.54
CA ASN A 131 6.53 21.17 6.97
C ASN A 131 5.99 20.94 8.38
N GLN A 132 5.60 19.71 8.70
CA GLN A 132 5.12 19.35 10.04
C GLN A 132 6.21 19.53 11.09
N LYS A 133 7.45 19.10 10.80
CA LYS A 133 8.61 19.33 11.68
C LYS A 133 8.85 20.82 11.91
N ALA A 134 8.80 21.63 10.84
CA ALA A 134 8.97 23.08 10.95
C ALA A 134 7.85 23.74 11.78
N ALA A 135 6.60 23.28 11.63
CA ALA A 135 5.48 23.78 12.42
C ALA A 135 5.63 23.42 13.91
N LEU A 136 5.99 22.17 14.22
CA LEU A 136 6.24 21.73 15.60
C LEU A 136 7.39 22.50 16.25
N GLN A 137 8.46 22.78 15.50
CA GLN A 137 9.57 23.59 16.00
C GLN A 137 9.09 25.01 16.39
N LYS A 138 8.25 25.64 15.56
CA LYS A 138 7.69 26.96 15.87
C LYS A 138 6.82 26.94 17.13
N VAL A 139 6.00 25.90 17.31
CA VAL A 139 5.18 25.73 18.51
C VAL A 139 6.06 25.59 19.74
N TYR A 140 7.10 24.75 19.67
CA TYR A 140 8.07 24.57 20.75
C TYR A 140 8.81 25.87 21.10
N ASP A 141 9.25 26.63 20.10
CA ASP A 141 9.93 27.90 20.32
C ASP A 141 8.99 28.94 20.98
N ALA A 142 7.71 28.97 20.56
CA ALA A 142 6.70 29.84 21.14
C ALA A 142 6.36 29.45 22.58
N GLU A 143 6.23 28.15 22.87
CA GLU A 143 6.03 27.62 24.23
C GLU A 143 7.17 28.03 25.15
N ARG A 144 8.42 27.92 24.69
CA ARG A 144 9.60 28.34 25.47
C ARG A 144 9.59 29.85 25.76
N LEU A 145 9.18 30.68 24.80
CA LEU A 145 9.05 32.12 25.00
C LEU A 145 7.95 32.43 26.02
N LEU A 146 6.80 31.77 25.90
CA LEU A 146 5.70 31.93 26.84
C LEU A 146 6.11 31.52 28.26
N GLN A 147 6.84 30.41 28.41
CA GLN A 147 7.36 29.97 29.70
C GLN A 147 8.30 31.01 30.32
N ALA A 148 9.19 31.61 29.51
CA ALA A 148 10.08 32.67 30.00
C ALA A 148 9.31 33.92 30.49
N GLU A 149 8.21 34.29 29.82
CA GLU A 149 7.34 35.39 30.27
C GLU A 149 6.58 35.01 31.55
N VAL A 150 6.09 33.78 31.67
CA VAL A 150 5.46 33.28 32.91
C VAL A 150 6.45 33.34 34.07
N ASP A 151 7.68 32.88 33.87
CA ASP A 151 8.74 32.92 34.90
C ASP A 151 9.05 34.38 35.29
N ARG A 152 9.08 35.30 34.33
CA ARG A 152 9.25 36.73 34.57
C ARG A 152 8.09 37.33 35.38
N GLU A 153 6.85 36.99 35.05
CA GLU A 153 5.68 37.44 35.81
C GLU A 153 5.71 36.94 37.25
N GLN A 154 6.13 35.69 37.49
CA GLN A 154 6.31 35.15 38.84
C GLN A 154 7.32 35.95 39.66
N VAL A 155 8.44 36.36 39.06
CA VAL A 155 9.43 37.22 39.71
C VAL A 155 8.82 38.59 40.08
N LEU A 156 8.10 39.22 39.15
CA LEU A 156 7.46 40.51 39.38
C LEU A 156 6.38 40.43 40.48
N LEU A 157 5.59 39.36 40.52
CA LEU A 157 4.61 39.13 41.58
C LEU A 157 5.29 38.97 42.95
N ALA A 158 6.42 38.27 43.01
CA ALA A 158 7.20 38.14 44.25
C ALA A 158 7.81 39.48 44.71
N GLU A 159 8.27 40.32 43.78
CA GLU A 159 8.74 41.68 44.09
C GLU A 159 7.62 42.58 44.60
N LEU A 160 6.44 42.52 43.96
CA LEU A 160 5.26 43.27 44.40
C LEU A 160 4.82 42.85 45.79
N ALA A 161 4.79 41.55 46.10
CA ALA A 161 4.49 41.04 47.44
C ALA A 161 5.48 41.56 48.49
N LYS A 162 6.80 41.56 48.18
CA LYS A 162 7.82 42.15 49.06
C LYS A 162 7.61 43.65 49.27
N ALA A 163 7.25 44.40 48.22
CA ALA A 163 6.98 45.82 48.32
C ALA A 163 5.74 46.11 49.19
N GLN A 164 4.67 45.33 49.04
CA GLN A 164 3.46 45.43 49.87
C GLN A 164 3.74 45.12 51.34
N GLN A 165 4.58 44.11 51.62
CA GLN A 165 5.01 43.80 52.98
C GLN A 165 5.76 44.97 53.61
N LYS A 166 6.77 45.50 52.91
CA LYS A 166 7.54 46.69 53.38
C LYS A 166 6.64 47.90 53.63
N PHE A 167 5.70 48.15 52.73
CA PHE A 167 4.74 49.26 52.90
C PHE A 167 3.87 49.05 54.14
N SER A 168 3.43 47.82 54.40
CA SER A 168 2.64 47.48 55.59
C SER A 168 3.44 47.67 56.88
N GLU A 169 4.72 47.27 56.90
CA GLU A 169 5.65 47.49 58.02
C GLU A 169 5.86 48.99 58.31
N VAL A 170 6.08 49.79 57.26
CA VAL A 170 6.22 51.26 57.39
C VAL A 170 4.92 51.90 57.87
N SER A 171 3.77 51.49 57.35
CA SER A 171 2.46 52.01 57.79
C SER A 171 2.19 51.70 59.27
N GLN A 172 2.60 50.53 59.75
CA GLN A 172 2.50 50.18 61.18
C GLN A 172 3.43 51.05 62.04
N ALA A 173 4.68 51.28 61.59
CA ALA A 173 5.63 52.14 62.30
C ALA A 173 5.18 53.61 62.39
N CYS A 174 4.55 54.15 61.33
CA CYS A 174 4.00 55.51 61.34
C CYS A 174 2.70 55.63 62.15
N GLY A 175 1.90 54.55 62.23
CA GLY A 175 0.66 54.52 63.02
C GLY A 175 0.89 54.48 64.54
N SER A 176 2.11 54.21 65.01
CA SER A 176 2.50 54.22 66.43
C SER A 176 3.09 55.56 66.93
N VAL A 177 3.01 56.63 66.12
CA VAL A 177 3.43 57.97 66.56
C VAL A 177 2.28 58.61 67.34
N ASP A 178 2.39 58.65 68.67
CA ASP A 178 1.47 59.37 69.54
C ASP A 178 1.40 60.85 69.10
N PRO A 179 0.20 61.41 68.87
CA PRO A 179 0.02 62.76 68.31
C PRO A 179 0.48 63.91 69.22
N ASP A 180 1.03 63.64 70.40
CA ASP A 180 1.42 64.65 71.39
C ASP A 180 2.92 65.03 71.39
N SER A 181 3.76 64.48 70.52
CA SER A 181 5.19 64.86 70.46
C SER A 181 5.55 65.68 69.22
N SER A 182 5.78 66.98 69.45
CA SER A 182 6.48 68.01 68.65
C SER A 182 6.77 67.74 67.15
N THR A 183 6.28 68.65 66.33
CA THR A 183 6.26 68.82 64.86
C THR A 183 7.59 68.75 64.06
N GLY A 184 8.69 68.25 64.63
CA GLY A 184 9.99 68.20 63.94
C GLY A 184 10.30 66.90 63.17
N SER A 185 9.89 65.74 63.70
CA SER A 185 10.41 64.43 63.22
C SER A 185 9.64 63.80 62.06
N ALA A 186 8.37 64.16 61.87
CA ALA A 186 7.53 63.55 60.83
C ALA A 186 7.91 63.98 59.40
N LEU A 187 8.54 65.15 59.23
CA LEU A 187 8.98 65.66 57.94
C LEU A 187 10.24 64.94 57.41
N ASP A 188 11.13 64.49 58.29
CA ASP A 188 12.34 63.73 57.90
C ASP A 188 11.98 62.32 57.40
N VAL A 189 10.99 61.67 58.00
CA VAL A 189 10.50 60.35 57.55
C VAL A 189 9.85 60.44 56.16
N LEU A 190 9.10 61.51 55.87
CA LEU A 190 8.54 61.75 54.54
C LEU A 190 9.61 62.10 53.49
N ALA A 191 10.71 62.75 53.89
CA ALA A 191 11.84 63.04 53.02
C ALA A 191 12.62 61.77 52.62
N GLU A 192 12.81 60.81 53.53
CA GLU A 192 13.43 59.50 53.22
C GLU A 192 12.56 58.67 52.26
N ILE A 193 11.24 58.66 52.44
CA ILE A 193 10.30 57.94 51.55
C ILE A 193 10.31 58.55 50.14
N SER A 194 10.37 59.89 50.03
CA SER A 194 10.46 60.60 48.75
C SER A 194 11.75 60.28 47.97
N CYS A 195 12.86 60.01 48.68
CA CYS A 195 14.14 59.66 48.07
C CYS A 195 14.18 58.22 47.55
N GLY A 196 13.54 57.27 48.26
CA GLY A 196 13.47 55.86 47.83
C GLY A 196 12.66 55.63 46.55
N ILE A 197 11.62 56.43 46.30
CA ILE A 197 10.71 56.26 45.15
C ILE A 197 11.32 56.81 43.83
N ARG A 198 12.25 57.77 43.89
CA ARG A 198 12.90 58.35 42.69
C ARG A 198 13.95 57.44 42.03
N GLY A 199 14.34 56.33 42.65
CA GLY A 199 15.35 55.41 42.11
C GLY A 199 14.89 54.49 40.97
N VAL A 200 13.57 54.36 40.75
CA VAL A 200 13.03 53.42 39.73
C VAL A 200 13.00 54.10 38.36
N LYS A 201 14.17 54.22 37.73
CA LYS A 201 14.30 54.60 36.31
C LYS A 201 13.64 53.51 35.44
N ARG A 202 12.52 53.86 34.81
CA ARG A 202 11.88 53.08 33.74
C ARG A 202 12.80 53.01 32.52
N SER A 203 13.51 51.91 32.34
CA SER A 203 14.04 51.51 31.02
C SER A 203 12.90 50.91 30.21
N ARG A 204 12.17 51.78 29.49
CA ARG A 204 11.13 51.39 28.52
C ARG A 204 11.64 51.73 27.12
N GLU A 205 12.59 50.96 26.63
CA GLU A 205 12.99 50.94 25.21
C GLU A 205 13.06 49.48 24.78
N GLY A 206 12.19 49.11 23.84
CA GLY A 206 11.98 47.74 23.37
C GLY A 206 10.66 47.65 22.61
N LEU A 207 10.43 48.62 21.72
CA LEU A 207 9.30 48.63 20.81
C LEU A 207 9.61 47.60 19.71
N PHE A 208 8.80 46.54 19.64
CA PHE A 208 8.83 45.54 18.60
C PHE A 208 8.56 46.19 17.23
N GLU A 209 9.58 46.28 16.37
CA GLU A 209 9.42 46.43 14.92
C GLU A 209 8.96 45.07 14.36
N LEU A 210 7.69 45.00 13.98
CA LEU A 210 7.16 43.91 13.16
C LEU A 210 7.55 44.17 11.69
N ASP A 211 8.58 43.47 11.22
CA ASP A 211 9.01 43.42 9.81
C ASP A 211 7.96 42.67 8.98
N GLU A 212 7.00 43.41 8.40
CA GLU A 212 6.08 42.91 7.37
C GLU A 212 6.82 42.73 6.04
N ARG A 213 7.35 41.53 5.80
CA ARG A 213 7.81 41.14 4.45
C ARG A 213 6.69 40.52 3.62
N PRO A 214 6.41 41.02 2.40
CA PRO A 214 5.41 40.43 1.53
C PRO A 214 5.90 39.12 0.90
N SER A 215 5.09 38.08 1.08
CA SER A 215 5.25 36.77 0.45
C SER A 215 5.02 36.87 -1.07
N LYS A 216 6.10 36.81 -1.85
CA LYS A 216 6.02 36.68 -3.32
C LYS A 216 5.50 35.28 -3.67
N ARG A 217 4.22 35.21 -4.05
CA ARG A 217 3.64 34.09 -4.80
C ARG A 217 4.30 33.99 -6.17
N ALA A 218 5.12 32.97 -6.37
CA ALA A 218 5.52 32.52 -7.71
C ALA A 218 4.35 31.74 -8.34
N ARG A 219 3.80 32.28 -9.43
CA ARG A 219 2.95 31.54 -10.37
C ARG A 219 3.90 30.69 -11.24
N PHE A 220 3.65 29.38 -11.30
CA PHE A 220 4.12 28.55 -12.40
C PHE A 220 2.90 28.05 -13.16
N ALA A 221 2.83 28.46 -14.42
CA ALA A 221 2.10 27.78 -15.50
C ALA A 221 3.05 26.76 -16.14
#